data_AF-A0A3D4BWD4-F1
#
_entry.id   AF-A0A3D4BWD4-F1
#
_cell.length_a   1.000
_cell.length_b   1.000
_cell.length_c   1.000
_cell.angle_alpha   90.00
_cell.angle_beta   90.00
_cell.angle_gamma   90.00
#
_symmetry.space_group_name_H-M   'P 1'
#
loop_
_entity.id
_entity.type
_entity.pdbx_description
1 polymer ?
#
loop_
_entity_poly.entity_id
_entity_poly.type
_entity_poly.pdbx_seq_one_letter_code
_entity_poly.pdbx_strand_id
1 'polypeptide(L)'
;RKHIPATRNWVEFFTYVSFFPQLAAGPIERAGKMLPQFKVLRSFDYTAAKDGMRQILLGLFKKIVIADACGRQVDLIFSDYQNLNGSTLFIGAIYFLFQVYGDFSGYSDMAIGMGRLFGLKLSQNFHYPFLAKNPRELWQRWHISLTTWFRDYVYIPL
;
A
#
# COMPACT_ATOMS: atom_id res chain seq x y z
N ARG A 1 12.04 -18.96 -11.15
CA ARG A 1 12.18 -18.76 -9.68
C ARG A 1 13.66 -18.66 -9.36
N LYS A 2 14.21 -17.45 -9.14
CA LYS A 2 15.57 -17.34 -8.58
C LYS A 2 15.42 -17.46 -7.07
N HIS A 3 15.74 -18.63 -6.53
CA HIS A 3 15.83 -18.82 -5.09
C HIS A 3 16.96 -17.93 -4.59
N ILE A 4 16.64 -16.98 -3.72
CA ILE A 4 17.68 -16.21 -3.03
C ILE A 4 18.32 -17.12 -1.98
N PRO A 5 19.65 -17.09 -1.82
CA PRO A 5 20.28 -17.79 -0.71
C PRO A 5 19.76 -17.20 0.61
N ALA A 6 19.58 -18.06 1.62
CA ALA A 6 19.19 -17.63 2.95
C ALA A 6 20.22 -16.62 3.48
N THR A 7 19.77 -15.45 3.96
CA THR A 7 20.67 -14.51 4.61
C THR A 7 21.13 -15.11 5.95
N ARG A 8 22.45 -15.11 6.17
CA ARG A 8 23.06 -15.55 7.43
C ARG A 8 23.38 -14.38 8.36
N ASN A 9 23.15 -13.15 7.91
CA ASN A 9 23.36 -11.95 8.71
C ASN A 9 22.08 -11.58 9.44
N TRP A 10 22.07 -11.79 10.75
CA TRP A 10 20.94 -11.46 11.62
C TRP A 10 20.53 -9.99 11.54
N VAL A 11 21.49 -9.07 11.43
CA VAL A 11 21.19 -7.63 11.35
C VAL A 11 20.42 -7.32 10.07
N GLU A 12 20.85 -7.85 8.93
CA GLU A 12 20.12 -7.68 7.65
C GLU A 12 18.71 -8.27 7.72
N PHE A 13 18.58 -9.46 8.33
CA PHE A 13 17.29 -10.12 8.50
C PHE A 13 16.34 -9.31 9.37
N PHE A 14 16.76 -8.89 10.57
CA PHE A 14 15.93 -8.10 11.46
C PHE A 14 15.63 -6.73 10.87
N THR A 15 16.57 -6.11 10.13
CA THR A 15 16.30 -4.86 9.41
C THR A 15 15.21 -5.04 8.34
N TYR A 16 15.22 -6.17 7.62
CA TYR A 16 14.17 -6.50 6.65
C TYR A 16 12.82 -6.67 7.34
N VAL A 17 12.76 -7.49 8.39
CA VAL A 17 11.51 -7.79 9.11
C VAL A 17 10.95 -6.55 9.81
N SER A 18 11.80 -5.73 10.42
CA SER A 18 11.40 -4.58 11.25
C SER A 18 11.35 -3.24 10.50
N PHE A 19 11.48 -3.23 9.17
CA PHE A 19 11.45 -1.98 8.41
C PHE A 19 10.09 -1.29 8.55
N PHE A 20 10.01 -0.30 9.45
CA PHE A 20 8.74 0.26 9.89
C PHE A 20 7.84 0.84 8.78
N PRO A 21 8.34 1.40 7.66
CA PRO A 21 7.46 1.90 6.60
C PRO A 21 6.57 0.80 6.01
N GLN A 22 7.00 -0.46 6.01
CA GLN A 22 6.16 -1.57 5.54
C GLN A 22 5.29 -2.22 6.62
N LEU A 23 5.59 -2.04 7.91
CA LEU A 23 5.00 -2.83 9.00
C LEU A 23 3.50 -2.57 9.22
N ALA A 24 3.06 -1.32 9.20
CA ALA A 24 1.68 -0.98 9.56
C ALA A 24 0.68 -1.33 8.44
N ALA A 25 0.98 -0.89 7.21
CA ALA A 25 0.11 -1.07 6.04
C ALA A 25 0.86 -0.81 4.72
N GLY A 26 2.18 -1.02 4.70
CA GLY A 26 2.96 -0.79 3.49
C GLY A 26 2.94 -1.98 2.52
N PRO A 27 3.62 -1.86 1.37
CA PRO A 27 3.74 -2.93 0.41
C PRO A 27 4.42 -4.18 1.01
N ILE A 28 3.92 -5.37 0.68
CA ILE A 28 4.55 -6.64 1.06
C ILE A 28 5.81 -6.83 0.22
N GLU A 29 6.96 -6.50 0.80
CA GLU A 29 8.24 -6.68 0.11
C GLU A 29 8.74 -8.11 0.20
N ARG A 30 9.34 -8.56 -0.89
CA ARG A 30 10.05 -9.84 -0.94
C ARG A 30 11.49 -9.62 -0.54
N ALA A 31 12.01 -10.48 0.32
CA ALA A 31 13.41 -10.49 0.73
C ALA A 31 14.38 -10.40 -0.45
N GLY A 32 14.05 -11.02 -1.59
CA GLY A 32 14.93 -11.01 -2.77
C GLY A 32 15.01 -9.68 -3.50
N LYS A 33 14.07 -8.77 -3.30
CA LYS A 33 14.12 -7.39 -3.81
C LYS A 33 14.70 -6.42 -2.77
N MET A 34 14.42 -6.66 -1.49
CA MET A 34 14.75 -5.72 -0.42
C MET A 34 16.15 -5.94 0.17
N LEU A 35 16.55 -7.18 0.47
CA LEU A 35 17.85 -7.49 1.08
C LEU A 35 19.05 -7.01 0.24
N PRO A 36 19.07 -7.14 -1.10
CA PRO A 36 20.18 -6.63 -1.90
C PRO A 36 20.37 -5.12 -1.77
N GLN A 37 19.29 -4.36 -1.52
CA GLN A 37 19.36 -2.90 -1.36
C GLN A 37 20.07 -2.50 -0.06
N PHE A 38 20.07 -3.36 0.96
CA PHE A 38 20.78 -3.07 2.21
C PHE A 38 22.29 -3.12 2.08
N LYS A 39 22.80 -3.91 1.13
CA LYS A 39 24.23 -4.09 0.87
C LYS A 39 24.84 -2.94 0.08
N VAL A 40 24.01 -2.10 -0.52
CA VAL A 40 24.44 -0.91 -1.26
C VAL A 40 24.61 0.23 -0.26
N LEU A 41 25.80 0.85 -0.28
CA LEU A 41 26.07 2.10 0.43
C LEU A 41 25.11 3.17 -0.06
N ARG A 42 24.34 3.75 0.87
CA ARG A 42 23.34 4.76 0.59
C ARG A 42 23.96 6.14 0.75
N SER A 43 23.88 6.95 -0.30
CA SER A 43 24.15 8.39 -0.23
C SER A 43 22.84 9.15 -0.21
N PHE A 44 22.85 10.34 0.39
CA PHE A 44 21.69 11.21 0.35
C PHE A 44 21.49 11.75 -1.07
N ASP A 45 20.31 11.51 -1.62
CA ASP A 45 19.87 12.07 -2.90
C ASP A 45 18.71 13.04 -2.63
N TYR A 46 18.98 14.34 -2.82
CA TYR A 46 17.99 15.39 -2.60
C TYR A 46 16.76 15.25 -3.51
N THR A 47 16.95 14.78 -4.75
CA THR A 47 15.84 14.58 -5.70
C THR A 47 14.93 13.46 -5.23
N ALA A 48 15.52 12.33 -4.84
CA ALA A 48 14.78 11.21 -4.27
C ALA A 48 14.07 11.61 -2.97
N ALA A 49 14.73 12.41 -2.12
CA ALA A 49 14.14 12.90 -0.88
C ALA A 49 12.93 13.81 -1.12
N LYS A 50 13.05 14.77 -2.03
CA LYS A 50 11.95 15.67 -2.45
C LYS A 50 10.76 14.89 -3.00
N ASP A 51 11.00 13.91 -3.86
CA ASP A 51 9.93 13.08 -4.42
C ASP A 51 9.31 12.14 -3.38
N GLY A 52 10.10 11.64 -2.42
CA GLY A 52 9.61 10.90 -1.26
C GLY A 52 8.68 11.75 -0.40
N MET A 53 9.08 12.97 -0.07
CA MET A 53 8.25 13.93 0.70
C MET A 53 6.95 14.27 -0.03
N ARG A 54 7.01 14.53 -1.35
CA ARG A 54 5.80 14.74 -2.16
C ARG A 54 4.85 13.55 -2.10
N GLN A 55 5.38 12.33 -2.19
CA GLN A 55 4.56 11.13 -2.12
C GLN A 55 3.94 10.93 -0.73
N ILE A 56 4.67 11.23 0.35
CA ILE A 56 4.14 11.25 1.71
C ILE A 56 2.98 12.25 1.83
N LEU A 57 3.17 13.48 1.33
CA LEU A 57 2.13 14.51 1.36
C LEU A 57 0.87 14.10 0.59
N LEU A 58 1.03 13.47 -0.58
CA LEU A 58 -0.10 12.92 -1.33
C LEU A 58 -0.81 11.79 -0.57
N GLY A 59 -0.06 10.92 0.10
CA GLY A 59 -0.61 9.85 0.94
C GLY A 59 -1.38 10.40 2.13
N LEU A 60 -0.85 11.42 2.80
CA LEU A 60 -1.51 12.14 3.89
C LEU A 60 -2.81 12.81 3.41
N PHE A 61 -2.79 13.44 2.24
CA PHE A 61 -3.99 14.03 1.67
C PHE A 61 -5.07 12.98 1.40
N LYS A 62 -4.71 11.85 0.78
CA LYS A 62 -5.65 10.73 0.55
C LYS A 62 -6.24 10.20 1.86
N LYS A 63 -5.42 10.05 2.91
CA LYS A 63 -5.88 9.57 4.21
C LYS A 63 -6.79 10.58 4.91
N ILE A 64 -6.26 11.76 5.19
CA ILE A 64 -6.91 12.73 6.08
C ILE A 64 -8.07 13.46 5.40
N VAL A 65 -7.88 13.83 4.13
CA VAL A 65 -8.87 14.66 3.43
C VAL A 65 -9.92 13.79 2.74
N ILE A 66 -9.52 12.70 2.08
CA ILE A 66 -10.45 11.86 1.34
C ILE A 66 -11.02 10.77 2.25
N ALA A 67 -10.17 9.90 2.79
CA ALA A 67 -10.63 8.70 3.49
C ALA A 67 -11.39 9.03 4.77
N ASP A 68 -10.84 9.89 5.62
CA ASP A 68 -11.49 10.23 6.90
C ASP A 68 -12.76 11.07 6.69
N ALA A 69 -12.84 11.87 5.61
CA ALA A 69 -14.07 12.58 5.26
C ALA A 69 -15.17 11.63 4.77
N CYS A 70 -14.82 10.65 3.91
CA CYS A 70 -15.75 9.61 3.49
C CYS A 70 -16.17 8.74 4.69
N GLY A 71 -15.23 8.37 5.56
CA GLY A 71 -15.47 7.56 6.74
C GLY A 71 -16.52 8.14 7.67
N ARG A 72 -16.48 9.47 7.91
CA ARG A 72 -17.55 10.13 8.67
C ARG A 72 -18.94 9.95 8.06
N GLN A 73 -19.06 9.99 6.73
CA GLN A 73 -20.35 9.76 6.05
C GLN A 73 -20.77 8.29 6.11
N VAL A 74 -19.82 7.37 5.97
CA VAL A 74 -20.04 5.93 6.12
C VAL A 74 -20.57 5.62 7.52
N ASP A 75 -19.92 6.13 8.56
CA ASP A 75 -20.33 5.90 9.95
C ASP A 75 -21.75 6.43 10.19
N LEU A 76 -22.07 7.65 9.71
CA LEU A 76 -23.41 8.22 9.83
C LEU A 76 -24.47 7.36 9.13
N ILE A 77 -24.23 6.95 7.88
CA ILE A 77 -25.21 6.18 7.09
C ILE A 77 -25.38 4.77 7.66
N PHE A 78 -24.28 4.06 7.92
CA PHE A 78 -24.35 2.66 8.32
C PHE A 78 -24.64 2.47 9.81
N SER A 79 -24.58 3.51 10.64
CA SER A 79 -25.07 3.44 12.03
C SER A 79 -26.60 3.36 12.13
N ASP A 80 -27.34 3.88 11.14
CA ASP A 80 -28.81 3.90 11.10
C ASP A 80 -29.38 3.16 9.87
N TYR A 81 -28.66 2.15 9.37
CA TYR A 81 -28.96 1.51 8.08
C TYR A 81 -30.36 0.90 7.96
N GLN A 82 -31.02 0.57 9.08
CA GLN A 82 -32.35 -0.04 9.10
C GLN A 82 -33.47 0.96 8.78
N ASN A 83 -33.26 2.25 9.04
CA ASN A 83 -34.26 3.30 8.87
C ASN A 83 -34.04 4.13 7.60
N LEU A 84 -32.94 3.89 6.87
CA LEU A 84 -32.59 4.58 5.65
C LEU A 84 -33.08 3.85 4.41
N ASN A 85 -33.38 4.61 3.36
CA ASN A 85 -33.78 4.05 2.07
C ASN A 85 -32.58 3.46 1.31
N GLY A 86 -32.87 2.60 0.33
CA GLY A 86 -31.84 1.90 -0.44
C GLY A 86 -30.91 2.83 -1.24
N SER A 87 -31.39 4.00 -1.67
CA SER A 87 -30.55 4.98 -2.38
C SER A 87 -29.50 5.61 -1.46
N THR A 88 -29.85 5.94 -0.21
CA THR A 88 -28.90 6.43 0.78
C THR A 88 -27.87 5.35 1.12
N LEU A 89 -28.29 4.08 1.27
CA LEU A 89 -27.36 2.97 1.50
C LEU A 89 -26.39 2.76 0.33
N PHE A 90 -26.87 2.93 -0.91
CA PHE A 90 -26.02 2.85 -2.10
C PHE A 90 -24.97 3.97 -2.14
N ILE A 91 -25.36 5.21 -1.78
CA ILE A 91 -24.42 6.32 -1.62
C ILE A 91 -23.41 6.02 -0.51
N GLY A 92 -23.85 5.43 0.60
CA GLY A 92 -22.97 4.95 1.67
C GLY A 92 -21.93 3.96 1.17
N ALA A 93 -22.32 3.00 0.32
CA ALA A 93 -21.40 2.05 -0.29
C ALA A 93 -20.36 2.72 -1.20
N ILE A 94 -20.75 3.78 -1.93
CA ILE A 94 -19.82 4.59 -2.73
C ILE A 94 -18.82 5.32 -1.82
N TYR A 95 -19.28 5.95 -0.74
CA TYR A 95 -18.37 6.56 0.24
C TYR A 95 -17.41 5.55 0.85
N PHE A 96 -17.90 4.35 1.18
CA PHE A 96 -17.08 3.27 1.73
C PHE A 96 -16.00 2.83 0.74
N LEU A 97 -16.33 2.75 -0.56
CA LEU A 97 -15.35 2.45 -1.61
C LEU A 97 -14.20 3.48 -1.64
N PHE A 98 -14.52 4.78 -1.55
CA PHE A 98 -13.51 5.84 -1.51
C PHE A 98 -12.74 5.88 -0.20
N GLN A 99 -13.40 5.60 0.93
CA GLN A 99 -12.75 5.48 2.25
C GLN A 99 -11.68 4.39 2.20
N VAL A 100 -12.06 3.17 1.84
CA VAL A 100 -11.15 2.02 1.78
C VAL A 100 -10.00 2.32 0.82
N TYR A 101 -10.27 2.82 -0.39
CA TYR A 101 -9.21 3.16 -1.33
C TYR A 101 -8.26 4.25 -0.80
N GLY A 102 -8.80 5.35 -0.29
CA GLY A 102 -8.02 6.48 0.21
C GLY A 102 -7.16 6.09 1.41
N ASP A 103 -7.66 5.22 2.27
CA ASP A 103 -6.97 4.73 3.46
C ASP A 103 -5.77 3.87 3.06
N PHE A 104 -6.01 2.76 2.35
CA PHE A 104 -4.94 1.84 1.95
C PHE A 104 -3.95 2.45 0.95
N SER A 105 -4.44 3.23 -0.03
CA SER A 105 -3.56 3.94 -0.97
C SER A 105 -2.76 5.02 -0.26
N GLY A 106 -3.35 5.73 0.71
CA GLY A 106 -2.68 6.75 1.50
C GLY A 106 -1.51 6.18 2.29
N TYR A 107 -1.74 5.12 3.06
CA TYR A 107 -0.68 4.41 3.78
C TYR A 107 0.42 3.87 2.86
N SER A 108 0.03 3.27 1.73
CA SER A 108 0.99 2.75 0.75
C SER A 108 1.88 3.85 0.18
N ASP A 109 1.32 5.02 -0.15
CA ASP A 109 2.10 6.15 -0.66
C ASP A 109 3.05 6.73 0.39
N MET A 110 2.59 6.87 1.63
CA MET A 110 3.45 7.28 2.74
C MET A 110 4.61 6.31 2.97
N ALA A 111 4.33 5.00 2.96
CA ALA A 111 5.34 3.96 3.09
C ALA A 111 6.41 4.02 1.98
N ILE A 112 5.98 4.14 0.71
CA ILE A 112 6.89 4.24 -0.43
C ILE A 112 7.72 5.52 -0.36
N GLY A 113 7.10 6.64 0.01
CA GLY A 113 7.79 7.91 0.18
C GLY A 113 8.85 7.86 1.28
N MET A 114 8.53 7.25 2.43
CA MET A 114 9.51 7.00 3.50
C MET A 114 10.63 6.07 3.03
N GLY A 115 10.31 5.02 2.27
CA GLY A 115 11.31 4.16 1.63
C GLY A 115 12.33 4.97 0.83
N ARG A 116 11.87 5.92 0.01
CA ARG A 116 12.76 6.81 -0.77
C ARG A 116 13.66 7.67 0.11
N LEU A 117 13.17 8.17 1.25
CA LEU A 117 13.99 8.91 2.22
C LEU A 117 15.14 8.06 2.77
N PHE A 118 14.91 6.75 2.96
CA PHE A 118 15.94 5.79 3.39
C PHE A 118 16.79 5.23 2.24
N GLY A 119 16.59 5.70 1.00
CA GLY A 119 17.28 5.21 -0.19
C GLY A 119 16.81 3.81 -0.63
N LEU A 120 15.61 3.39 -0.22
CA LEU A 120 15.01 2.08 -0.51
C LEU A 120 13.83 2.20 -1.46
N LYS A 121 13.80 1.34 -2.48
CA LYS A 121 12.72 1.29 -3.48
C LYS A 121 11.72 0.21 -3.09
N LEU A 122 10.63 0.63 -2.47
CA LEU A 122 9.47 -0.23 -2.19
C LEU A 122 8.61 -0.43 -3.45
N SER A 123 7.81 -1.50 -3.43
CA SER A 123 6.85 -1.85 -4.46
C SER A 123 5.59 -0.98 -4.36
N GLN A 124 4.80 -0.93 -5.42
CA GLN A 124 3.53 -0.21 -5.41
C GLN A 124 2.38 -1.17 -5.06
N ASN A 125 1.45 -0.71 -4.24
CA ASN A 125 0.21 -1.43 -3.97
C ASN A 125 -0.92 -1.02 -4.91
N PHE A 126 -0.96 0.23 -5.35
CA PHE A 126 -2.07 0.76 -6.14
C PHE A 126 -1.57 1.41 -7.42
N HIS A 127 -2.21 1.09 -8.54
CA HIS A 127 -1.91 1.68 -9.84
C HIS A 127 -3.20 2.03 -10.60
N TYR A 128 -3.81 3.16 -10.23
CA TYR A 128 -5.05 3.66 -10.83
C TYR A 128 -6.13 2.58 -11.03
N PRO A 129 -6.57 1.91 -9.95
CA PRO A 129 -7.45 0.74 -10.04
C PRO A 129 -8.80 1.05 -10.67
N PHE A 130 -9.36 2.24 -10.43
CA PHE A 130 -10.64 2.65 -11.00
C PHE A 130 -10.60 2.93 -12.51
N LEU A 131 -9.41 2.94 -13.12
CA LEU A 131 -9.24 3.00 -14.58
C LEU A 131 -9.10 1.61 -15.23
N ALA A 132 -9.32 0.53 -14.47
CA ALA A 132 -9.32 -0.83 -15.00
C ALA A 132 -10.53 -1.06 -15.93
N LYS A 133 -10.31 -1.76 -17.04
CA LYS A 133 -11.35 -2.06 -18.04
C LYS A 133 -12.14 -3.34 -17.72
N ASN A 134 -11.63 -4.16 -16.82
CA ASN A 134 -12.24 -5.43 -16.43
C ASN A 134 -11.82 -5.85 -15.01
N PRO A 135 -12.55 -6.78 -14.37
CA PRO A 135 -12.23 -7.22 -13.00
C PRO A 135 -10.83 -7.81 -12.85
N ARG A 136 -10.31 -8.54 -13.85
CA ARG A 136 -8.93 -9.06 -13.80
C ARG A 136 -7.91 -7.94 -13.70
N GLU A 137 -8.06 -6.89 -14.52
CA GLU A 137 -7.19 -5.73 -14.50
C GLU A 137 -7.33 -4.94 -13.19
N LEU A 138 -8.53 -4.87 -12.60
CA LEU A 138 -8.74 -4.26 -11.29
C LEU A 138 -7.87 -4.93 -10.21
N TRP A 139 -7.89 -6.26 -10.14
CA TRP A 139 -7.06 -7.02 -9.19
C TRP A 139 -5.55 -6.93 -9.46
N GLN A 140 -5.15 -6.63 -10.70
CA GLN A 140 -3.76 -6.37 -11.06
C GLN A 140 -3.30 -4.94 -10.71
N ARG A 141 -4.23 -4.05 -10.37
CA ARG A 141 -3.97 -2.63 -10.02
C ARG A 141 -4.29 -2.31 -8.56
N TRP A 142 -5.05 -3.17 -7.90
CA TRP A 142 -5.45 -3.05 -6.50
C TRP A 142 -4.63 -4.00 -5.62
N HIS A 143 -4.03 -3.46 -4.56
CA HIS A 143 -3.20 -4.19 -3.59
C HIS A 143 -2.18 -5.16 -4.21
N ILE A 144 -1.45 -4.71 -5.21
CA ILE A 144 -0.59 -5.50 -6.10
C ILE A 144 0.40 -6.41 -5.34
N SER A 145 1.06 -5.90 -4.29
CA SER A 145 2.05 -6.68 -3.54
C SER A 145 1.42 -7.92 -2.87
N LEU A 146 0.21 -7.79 -2.33
CA LEU A 146 -0.55 -8.88 -1.73
C LEU A 146 -1.05 -9.85 -2.79
N THR A 147 -1.68 -9.36 -3.85
CA THR A 147 -2.21 -10.21 -4.94
C THR A 147 -1.08 -11.05 -5.55
N THR A 148 0.08 -10.46 -5.80
CA THR A 148 1.24 -11.18 -6.35
C THR A 148 1.87 -12.13 -5.34
N TRP A 149 1.90 -11.77 -4.05
CA TRP A 149 2.36 -12.66 -2.99
C TRP A 149 1.45 -13.89 -2.88
N PHE A 150 0.14 -13.70 -2.78
CA PHE A 150 -0.83 -14.79 -2.70
C PHE A 150 -0.76 -15.70 -3.92
N ARG A 151 -0.67 -15.12 -5.13
CA ARG A 151 -0.47 -15.90 -6.36
C ARG A 151 0.77 -16.81 -6.27
N ASP A 152 1.90 -16.27 -5.86
CA ASP A 152 3.18 -16.96 -5.96
C ASP A 152 3.44 -17.95 -4.80
N TYR A 153 2.88 -17.70 -3.63
CA TYR A 153 3.10 -18.48 -2.41
C TYR A 153 1.91 -19.35 -1.99
N VAL A 154 0.70 -19.07 -2.47
CA VAL A 154 -0.51 -19.84 -2.15
C VAL A 154 -1.10 -20.49 -3.39
N TYR A 155 -1.44 -19.71 -4.43
CA TYR A 155 -2.16 -20.25 -5.59
C TYR A 155 -1.33 -21.18 -6.48
N ILE A 156 -0.09 -20.80 -6.85
CA ILE A 156 0.77 -21.63 -7.72
C ILE A 156 1.23 -22.94 -7.05
N PRO A 157 1.52 -22.98 -5.73
CA PRO A 157 1.87 -24.22 -5.05
C PRO A 157 0.72 -25.21 -4.78
N LEU A 158 -0.54 -24.79 -4.93
CA LEU A 158 -1.73 -25.64 -4.82
C LEU A 158 -2.01 -26.37 -6.14
#